data_AF-A0A9Q7V1C9-F1
#
_entry.id   AF-A0A9Q7V1C9-F1
#
_cell.length_a   1.000
_cell.length_b   1.000
_cell.length_c   1.000
_cell.angle_alpha   90.00
_cell.angle_beta   90.00
_cell.angle_gamma   90.00
#
_symmetry.space_group_name_H-M   'P 1'
#
loop_
_entity.id
_entity.type
_entity.pdbx_description
1 polymer ?
#
loop_
_entity_poly.entity_id
_entity_poly.type
_entity_poly.pdbx_seq_one_letter_code
_entity_poly.pdbx_strand_id
1 'polypeptide(L)' 'MMQACGDDPARLVAQATAPLQLPVAPQDCEQAAALLAGMATMVARLREALAQEGGAA' A
#
# COMPACT_ATOMS: atom_id res chain seq x y z
N MET A 1 -3.84 -37.82 -6.94
CA MET A 1 -2.88 -37.03 -7.76
C MET A 1 -2.54 -35.79 -6.96
N MET A 2 -1.36 -35.76 -6.34
CA MET A 2 -0.89 -34.63 -5.56
C MET A 2 0.30 -34.07 -6.32
N GLN A 3 0.06 -33.08 -7.19
CA GLN A 3 1.14 -32.30 -7.79
C GLN A 3 1.70 -31.41 -6.67
N ALA A 4 2.63 -31.96 -5.90
CA ALA A 4 3.63 -31.18 -5.20
C ALA A 4 4.55 -30.60 -6.29
N CYS A 5 4.06 -29.64 -7.06
CA CYS A 5 4.90 -28.87 -7.95
C CYS A 5 5.74 -27.97 -7.03
N GLY A 6 7.04 -28.23 -6.99
CA GLY A 6 8.00 -27.23 -6.55
C GLY A 6 7.85 -26.04 -7.47
N ASP A 7 6.98 -25.11 -7.10
CA ASP A 7 6.82 -23.85 -7.78
C ASP A 7 8.12 -23.09 -7.58
N ASP A 8 8.87 -22.97 -8.68
CA ASP A 8 10.09 -22.18 -8.72
C ASP A 8 9.76 -20.78 -8.17
N PRO A 9 10.44 -20.32 -7.11
CA PRO A 9 10.15 -19.01 -6.52
C PRO A 9 10.29 -17.88 -7.55
N ALA A 10 11.17 -18.01 -8.54
CA ALA A 10 11.28 -17.04 -9.63
C ALA A 10 10.02 -17.04 -10.52
N ARG A 11 9.41 -18.21 -10.74
CA ARG A 11 8.17 -18.34 -11.52
C ARG A 11 6.95 -17.84 -10.76
N LEU A 12 6.91 -17.98 -9.43
CA LEU A 12 5.90 -17.36 -8.59
C LEU A 12 6.00 -15.83 -8.61
N VAL A 13 7.23 -15.29 -8.50
CA VAL A 13 7.48 -13.86 -8.60
C VAL A 13 7.11 -13.33 -9.98
N ALA A 14 7.48 -14.04 -11.06
CA ALA A 14 7.12 -13.65 -12.42
C ALA A 14 5.59 -13.62 -12.63
N GLN A 15 4.85 -14.60 -12.10
CA GLN A 15 3.39 -14.62 -12.18
C GLN A 15 2.74 -13.51 -11.35
N ALA A 16 3.23 -13.26 -10.14
CA ALA A 16 2.72 -12.22 -9.27
C ALA A 16 3.00 -10.80 -9.80
N THR A 17 4.12 -10.62 -10.50
CA THR A 17 4.53 -9.33 -11.07
C THR A 17 4.01 -9.11 -12.49
N ALA A 18 3.59 -10.14 -13.22
CA ALA A 18 2.97 -10.00 -14.54
C ALA A 18 1.86 -8.93 -14.63
N PRO A 19 0.89 -8.84 -13.70
CA PRO A 19 -0.11 -7.77 -13.72
C PRO A 19 0.47 -6.38 -13.36
N LEU A 20 1.63 -6.33 -12.71
CA LEU A 20 2.33 -5.09 -12.35
C LEU A 20 3.24 -4.57 -13.47
N GLN A 21 3.46 -5.36 -14.55
CA GLN A 21 4.27 -4.95 -15.71
C GLN A 21 3.51 -4.01 -16.68
N LEU A 22 2.23 -3.75 -16.41
CA LEU A 22 1.44 -2.81 -17.19
C LEU A 22 1.82 -1.38 -16.81
N PRO A 23 1.92 -0.46 -17.79
CA PRO A 23 2.16 0.95 -17.51
C PRO A 23 1.01 1.49 -16.64
N VAL A 24 1.36 2.07 -15.50
CA VAL A 24 0.41 2.71 -14.60
C VAL A 24 -0.16 3.95 -15.30
N ALA A 25 -1.48 4.08 -15.37
CA ALA A 25 -2.08 5.27 -15.96
C ALA A 25 -1.78 6.48 -15.06
N PRO A 26 -1.52 7.68 -15.62
CA PRO A 26 -1.28 8.89 -14.82
C PRO A 26 -2.38 9.16 -13.79
N GLN A 27 -3.62 8.83 -14.13
CA GLN A 27 -4.80 8.97 -13.28
C GLN A 27 -4.73 8.08 -12.03
N ASP A 28 -4.21 6.86 -12.16
CA ASP A 28 -4.04 5.95 -11.03
C ASP A 28 -2.98 6.50 -10.05
N CYS A 29 -1.92 7.12 -10.57
CA CYS A 29 -0.91 7.80 -9.76
C CYS A 29 -1.48 9.01 -9.01
N GLU A 30 -2.30 9.83 -9.66
CA GLU A 30 -2.97 10.98 -9.04
C GLU A 30 -3.93 10.53 -7.94
N GLN A 31 -4.70 9.47 -8.18
CA GLN A 31 -5.63 8.93 -7.19
C GLN A 31 -4.89 8.31 -5.99
N ALA A 32 -3.79 7.60 -6.24
CA ALA A 32 -2.92 7.08 -5.18
C ALA A 32 -2.29 8.22 -4.35
N ALA A 33 -1.84 9.29 -5.01
CA ALA A 33 -1.30 10.47 -4.33
C ALA A 33 -2.35 11.15 -3.45
N ALA A 34 -3.58 11.31 -3.95
CA ALA A 34 -4.69 11.86 -3.18
C ALA A 34 -5.03 11.00 -1.95
N LEU A 35 -5.05 9.68 -2.11
CA LEU A 35 -5.27 8.73 -1.00
C LEU A 35 -4.18 8.86 0.07
N LEU A 36 -2.90 8.88 -0.36
CA LEU A 36 -1.76 9.04 0.54
C LEU A 36 -1.80 10.38 1.30
N ALA A 37 -2.17 11.47 0.64
CA ALA A 37 -2.35 12.78 1.26
C ALA A 37 -3.48 12.77 2.31
N GLY A 38 -4.59 12.10 2.02
CA GLY A 38 -5.69 11.90 2.97
C GLY A 38 -5.25 11.11 4.21
N MET A 39 -4.52 10.02 4.01
CA MET A 39 -3.96 9.22 5.12
C MET A 39 -2.98 10.03 5.98
N ALA A 40 -2.09 10.80 5.35
CA ALA A 40 -1.15 11.66 6.07
C ALA A 40 -1.89 12.71 6.93
N THR A 41 -2.96 13.30 6.39
CA THR A 41 -3.81 14.25 7.12
C THR A 41 -4.51 13.59 8.31
N MET A 42 -5.05 12.38 8.14
CA MET A 42 -5.68 11.62 9.23
C MET A 42 -4.67 11.35 10.36
N VAL A 43 -3.45 10.92 10.01
CA VAL A 43 -2.39 10.67 10.99
C VAL A 43 -1.96 11.95 11.70
N ALA A 44 -1.85 13.08 10.99
CA ALA A 44 -1.52 14.37 11.60
C ALA A 44 -2.58 14.78 12.64
N ARG A 45 -3.86 14.68 12.31
CA ARG A 45 -4.97 14.96 13.24
C ARG A 45 -4.98 14.03 14.44
N LEU A 46 -4.70 12.74 14.23
CA LEU A 46 -4.61 11.78 15.33
C LEU A 46 -3.47 12.15 16.29
N ARG A 47 -2.30 12.55 15.76
CA ARG A 47 -1.16 13.01 16.56
C ARG A 47 -1.50 14.27 17.34
N GLU A 48 -2.19 15.22 16.73
CA GLU A 48 -2.65 16.45 17.40
C GLU A 48 -3.64 16.14 18.53
N ALA A 49 -4.61 15.24 18.30
CA ALA A 49 -5.57 14.83 19.32
C ALA A 49 -4.87 14.16 20.51
N LEU A 50 -3.94 13.24 20.25
CA LEU A 50 -3.15 12.58 21.29
C LEU A 50 -2.26 13.56 22.08
N ALA A 51 -1.70 14.56 21.41
CA ALA A 51 -0.90 15.60 22.07
C ALA A 51 -1.75 16.51 22.96
N GLN A 52 -3.00 16.78 22.58
CA GLN A 52 -3.94 17.56 23.38
C GLN A 52 -4.39 16.80 24.64
N GLU A 53 -4.57 15.49 24.57
CA GLU A 53 -4.89 14.65 25.73
C GLU A 53 -3.71 14.53 26.72
N GLY A 54 -2.46 14.60 26.23
CA GLY A 54 -1.25 14.58 27.07
C GLY A 54 -0.86 15.92 27.71
N GLY A 55 -1.47 17.04 27.29
CA GLY A 55 -1.21 18.39 27.81
C GLY A 55 -2.20 18.87 28.88
N ALA A 56 -3.17 18.04 29.25
CA ALA A 56 -4.20 18.33 30.26
C ALA A 56 -3.96 17.60 31.61
N ALA A 57 -2.74 17.11 31.85
CA ALA A 57 -2.31 16.52 33.12
C ALA A 57 -1.35 17.45 33.88
#